data_AF-A0AAU6Q107-F1
#
_entry.id   AF-A0AAU6Q107-F1
#
_cell.length_a   1.000
_cell.length_b   1.000
_cell.length_c   1.000
_cell.angle_alpha   90.00
_cell.angle_beta   90.00
_cell.angle_gamma   90.00
#
_symmetry.space_group_name_H-M   'P 1'
#
loop_
_entity.id
_entity.type
_entity.pdbx_description
1 polymer ?
#
loop_
_entity_poly.entity_id
_entity_poly.type
_entity_poly.pdbx_seq_one_letter_code
_entity_poly.pdbx_strand_id
1 'polypeptide(L)'
;MSELASREAALDQQIEAAREEARREVEAAEQEARRIVSEAEARAQQMQAEHDRALDGETQRIRDEARAQAQARSAEIQSRAASRVQQAAEQILRAVLP
;
A
#
# COMPACT_ATOMS: atom_id res chain seq x y z
N MET A 1 71.25 9.60 17.60
CA MET A 1 69.80 9.59 17.28
C MET A 1 69.07 9.74 18.60
N SER A 2 68.37 10.86 18.79
CA SER A 2 67.77 11.28 20.07
C SER A 2 66.52 10.45 20.39
N GLU A 3 66.27 10.14 21.68
CA GLU A 3 65.02 9.50 22.15
C GLU A 3 63.77 10.26 21.67
N LEU A 4 63.85 11.59 21.51
CA LEU A 4 62.78 12.43 20.97
C LEU A 4 62.37 12.03 19.55
N ALA A 5 63.32 11.72 18.67
CA ALA A 5 63.02 11.31 17.30
C ALA A 5 62.36 9.92 17.23
N SER A 6 62.71 9.02 18.17
CA SER A 6 62.03 7.73 18.27
C SER A 6 60.59 7.86 18.77
N ARG A 7 60.35 8.81 19.68
CA ARG A 7 59.03 9.08 20.25
C ARG A 7 58.12 9.78 19.24
N GLU A 8 58.66 10.69 18.45
CA GLU A 8 57.95 11.35 17.34
C GLU A 8 57.51 10.33 16.28
N ALA A 9 58.43 9.46 15.82
CA ALA A 9 58.08 8.40 14.87
C ALA A 9 57.02 7.41 15.40
N ALA A 10 57.05 7.11 16.70
CA ALA A 10 56.03 6.26 17.33
C ALA A 10 54.66 6.96 17.42
N LEU A 11 54.63 8.27 17.66
CA LEU A 11 53.40 9.05 17.66
C LEU A 11 52.80 9.17 16.26
N ASP A 12 53.63 9.38 15.23
CA ASP A 12 53.16 9.43 13.84
C ASP A 12 52.54 8.09 13.41
N GLN A 13 53.16 6.97 13.79
CA GLN A 13 52.59 5.64 13.54
C GLN A 13 51.24 5.44 14.24
N GLN A 14 51.09 5.93 15.48
CA GLN A 14 49.82 5.85 16.21
C GLN A 14 48.74 6.73 15.56
N ILE A 15 49.10 7.91 15.08
CA ILE A 15 48.17 8.81 14.39
C ILE A 15 47.68 8.19 13.09
N GLU A 16 48.57 7.61 12.29
CA GLU A 16 48.17 6.95 11.04
C GLU A 16 47.32 5.70 11.29
N ALA A 17 47.66 4.89 12.31
CA ALA A 17 46.81 3.76 12.70
C ALA A 17 45.40 4.21 13.13
N ALA A 18 45.30 5.26 13.95
CA ALA A 18 44.02 5.81 14.39
C ALA A 18 43.21 6.40 13.22
N ARG A 19 43.88 7.01 12.23
CA ARG A 19 43.23 7.52 11.01
C ARG A 19 42.68 6.38 10.16
N GLU A 20 43.43 5.31 9.99
CA GLU A 20 42.96 4.13 9.24
C GLU A 20 41.78 3.45 9.94
N GLU A 21 41.83 3.32 11.27
CA GLU A 21 40.73 2.77 12.06
C GLU A 21 39.46 3.63 11.93
N ALA A 22 39.58 4.95 12.11
CA ALA A 22 38.46 5.87 11.93
C ALA A 22 37.87 5.82 10.51
N ARG A 23 38.71 5.68 9.47
CA ARG A 23 38.22 5.50 8.09
C ARG A 23 37.42 4.21 7.93
N ARG A 24 37.91 3.10 8.47
CA ARG A 24 37.20 1.81 8.41
C ARG A 24 35.87 1.86 9.14
N GLU A 25 35.81 2.53 10.29
CA GLU A 25 34.56 2.71 11.05
C GLU A 25 33.54 3.53 10.26
N VAL A 26 33.98 4.63 9.64
CA VAL A 26 33.11 5.47 8.81
C VAL A 26 32.61 4.69 7.59
N GLU A 27 33.49 3.98 6.89
CA GLU A 27 33.10 3.15 5.74
C GLU A 27 32.10 2.05 6.12
N ALA A 28 32.29 1.40 7.27
CA ALA A 28 31.36 0.41 7.78
C ALA A 28 29.99 1.03 8.13
N ALA A 29 29.99 2.19 8.80
CA ALA A 29 28.77 2.91 9.14
C ALA A 29 28.02 3.38 7.88
N GLU A 30 28.72 3.86 6.86
CA GLU A 30 28.11 4.24 5.58
C GLU A 30 27.50 3.06 4.84
N GLN A 31 28.18 1.91 4.81
CA GLN A 31 27.64 0.69 4.19
C GLN A 31 26.38 0.23 4.91
N GLU A 32 26.39 0.24 6.24
CA GLU A 32 25.23 -0.13 7.05
C GLU A 32 24.07 0.85 6.86
N ALA A 33 24.34 2.16 6.82
CA ALA A 33 23.31 3.16 6.53
C ALA A 33 22.67 2.94 5.15
N ARG A 34 23.47 2.66 4.12
CA ARG A 34 22.97 2.35 2.78
C ARG A 34 22.12 1.07 2.78
N ARG A 35 22.54 0.04 3.52
CA ARG A 35 21.78 -1.20 3.68
C ARG A 35 20.41 -0.93 4.32
N ILE A 36 20.38 -0.17 5.41
CA ILE A 36 19.14 0.17 6.13
C ILE A 36 18.18 0.93 5.21
N VAL A 37 18.67 1.92 4.46
CA VAL A 37 17.82 2.69 3.52
C VAL A 37 17.29 1.79 2.42
N SER A 38 18.12 0.95 1.81
CA SER A 38 17.69 0.03 0.76
C SER A 38 16.64 -0.97 1.26
N GLU A 39 16.80 -1.51 2.47
CA GLU A 39 15.82 -2.39 3.09
C GLU A 39 14.51 -1.67 3.41
N ALA A 40 14.58 -0.43 3.88
CA ALA A 40 13.40 0.39 4.15
C ALA A 40 12.62 0.70 2.87
N GLU A 41 13.31 1.05 1.78
CA GLU A 41 12.71 1.29 0.47
C GLU A 41 12.04 0.02 -0.08
N ALA A 42 12.71 -1.13 0.01
CA ALA A 42 12.14 -2.41 -0.43
C ALA A 42 10.87 -2.76 0.36
N ARG A 43 10.88 -2.56 1.68
CA ARG A 43 9.68 -2.77 2.53
C ARG A 43 8.57 -1.80 2.18
N ALA A 44 8.88 -0.53 1.93
CA ALA A 44 7.90 0.47 1.52
C ALA A 44 7.23 0.09 0.18
N GLN A 45 8.02 -0.35 -0.80
CA GLN A 45 7.51 -0.82 -2.09
C GLN A 45 6.63 -2.07 -1.94
N GLN A 46 7.03 -3.01 -1.09
CA GLN A 46 6.23 -4.19 -0.80
C GLN A 46 4.88 -3.81 -0.16
N MET A 47 4.89 -2.96 0.86
CA MET A 47 3.66 -2.49 1.51
C MET A 47 2.74 -1.76 0.52
N GLN A 48 3.31 -0.93 -0.36
CA GLN A 48 2.52 -0.26 -1.39
C GLN A 48 1.87 -1.27 -2.34
N ALA A 49 2.62 -2.25 -2.83
CA ALA A 49 2.09 -3.26 -3.73
C ALA A 49 1.01 -4.14 -3.06
N GLU A 50 1.17 -4.46 -1.78
CA GLU A 50 0.15 -5.17 -1.00
C GLU A 50 -1.11 -4.32 -0.80
N HIS A 51 -0.95 -3.03 -0.52
CA HIS A 51 -2.05 -2.09 -0.37
C HIS A 51 -2.84 -1.93 -1.67
N ASP A 52 -2.16 -1.77 -2.81
CA ASP A 52 -2.80 -1.63 -4.11
C ASP A 52 -3.62 -2.88 -4.47
N ARG A 53 -3.08 -4.08 -4.23
CA ARG A 53 -3.84 -5.33 -4.42
C ARG A 53 -5.06 -5.42 -3.51
N ALA A 54 -4.94 -4.97 -2.27
CA ALA A 54 -6.06 -4.96 -1.33
C ALA A 54 -7.15 -3.98 -1.78
N LEU A 55 -6.76 -2.79 -2.25
CA LEU A 55 -7.69 -1.78 -2.79
C LEU A 55 -8.41 -2.28 -4.04
N ASP A 56 -7.72 -2.95 -4.95
CA ASP A 56 -8.33 -3.52 -6.15
C ASP A 56 -9.35 -4.61 -5.79
N GLY A 57 -8.99 -5.51 -4.87
CA GLY A 57 -9.89 -6.54 -4.36
C GLY A 57 -11.14 -5.96 -3.69
N GLU A 58 -10.95 -4.95 -2.85
CA GLU A 58 -12.04 -4.27 -2.15
C GLU A 58 -12.95 -3.50 -3.11
N THR A 59 -12.36 -2.80 -4.09
CA THR A 59 -13.12 -2.10 -5.13
C THR A 59 -13.97 -3.06 -5.94
N GLN A 60 -13.42 -4.23 -6.30
CA GLN A 60 -14.16 -5.24 -7.03
C GLN A 60 -15.31 -5.80 -6.19
N ARG A 61 -15.07 -6.09 -4.91
CA ARG A 61 -16.10 -6.53 -3.96
C ARG A 61 -17.25 -5.52 -3.85
N ILE A 62 -16.93 -4.24 -3.66
CA ILE A 62 -17.93 -3.16 -3.59
C ILE A 62 -18.74 -3.08 -4.89
N ARG A 63 -18.10 -3.21 -6.06
CA ARG A 63 -18.79 -3.19 -7.36
C ARG A 63 -19.76 -4.37 -7.51
N ASP A 64 -19.34 -5.55 -7.10
CA ASP A 64 -20.18 -6.76 -7.20
C ASP A 64 -21.35 -6.71 -6.20
N GLU A 65 -21.12 -6.23 -4.98
CA GLU A 65 -22.19 -5.97 -4.01
C GLU A 65 -23.19 -4.93 -4.54
N ALA A 66 -22.71 -3.82 -5.13
CA ALA A 66 -23.57 -2.80 -5.70
C ALA A 66 -24.40 -3.33 -6.89
N ARG A 67 -23.81 -4.18 -7.75
CA ARG A 67 -24.51 -4.84 -8.85
C ARG A 67 -25.60 -5.77 -8.34
N ALA A 68 -25.30 -6.60 -7.33
CA ALA A 68 -26.27 -7.51 -6.73
C ALA A 68 -27.45 -6.73 -6.11
N GLN A 69 -27.16 -5.63 -5.39
CA GLN A 69 -28.19 -4.77 -4.83
C GLN A 69 -29.05 -4.10 -5.92
N ALA A 70 -28.44 -3.62 -7.01
CA ALA A 70 -29.18 -3.02 -8.11
C ALA A 70 -30.11 -4.02 -8.81
N GLN A 71 -29.65 -5.26 -9.02
CA GLN A 71 -30.47 -6.34 -9.58
C GLN A 71 -31.64 -6.69 -8.66
N ALA A 72 -31.39 -6.83 -7.36
CA ALA A 72 -32.44 -7.11 -6.37
C ALA A 72 -33.52 -6.01 -6.35
N ARG A 73 -33.10 -4.73 -6.34
CA ARG A 73 -34.03 -3.59 -6.40
C ARG A 73 -34.81 -3.55 -7.70
N SER A 74 -34.17 -3.86 -8.84
CA SER A 74 -34.86 -3.90 -10.14
C SER A 74 -35.95 -4.98 -10.15
N ALA A 75 -35.64 -6.18 -9.66
CA ALA A 75 -36.61 -7.27 -9.55
C ALA A 75 -37.78 -6.91 -8.62
N GLU A 76 -37.50 -6.27 -7.48
CA GLU A 76 -38.53 -5.79 -6.56
C GLU A 76 -39.46 -4.75 -7.22
N ILE A 77 -38.89 -3.78 -7.94
CA ILE A 77 -39.66 -2.76 -8.66
C ILE A 77 -40.52 -3.40 -9.76
N GLN A 78 -39.96 -4.33 -10.55
CA GLN A 78 -40.70 -5.03 -11.60
C GLN A 78 -41.87 -5.83 -11.02
N SER A 79 -41.66 -6.57 -9.92
CA SER A 79 -42.71 -7.33 -9.23
C SER A 79 -43.85 -6.41 -8.75
N ARG A 80 -43.51 -5.29 -8.10
CA ARG A 80 -44.49 -4.29 -7.67
C ARG A 80 -45.24 -3.65 -8.84
N ALA A 81 -44.53 -3.34 -9.92
CA ALA A 81 -45.12 -2.75 -11.11
C ALA A 81 -46.10 -3.71 -11.80
N ALA A 82 -45.75 -4.99 -11.94
CA ALA A 82 -46.62 -6.01 -12.52
C ALA A 82 -47.96 -6.12 -11.76
N SER A 83 -47.89 -6.14 -10.42
CA SER A 83 -49.10 -6.16 -9.58
C SER A 83 -49.98 -4.93 -9.78
N ARG A 84 -49.38 -3.73 -9.86
CA ARG A 84 -50.12 -2.48 -10.11
C ARG A 84 -50.72 -2.40 -11.50
N VAL A 85 -50.02 -2.89 -12.52
CA VAL A 85 -50.51 -2.92 -13.91
C VAL A 85 -51.75 -3.82 -14.01
N GLN A 86 -51.74 -4.98 -13.36
CA GLN A 86 -52.91 -5.87 -13.34
C GLN A 86 -54.13 -5.20 -12.67
N GLN A 87 -53.93 -4.57 -11.51
CA GLN A 87 -55.01 -3.84 -10.82
C GLN A 87 -55.56 -2.69 -11.66
N ALA A 88 -54.67 -1.91 -12.29
CA ALA A 88 -55.07 -0.81 -13.16
C ALA A 88 -55.86 -1.32 -14.38
N ALA A 89 -55.42 -2.43 -14.99
CA ALA A 89 -56.12 -3.04 -16.12
C ALA A 89 -57.53 -3.52 -15.74
N GLU A 90 -57.70 -4.19 -14.59
CA GLU A 90 -59.01 -4.60 -14.07
C GLU A 90 -59.92 -3.40 -13.81
N GLN A 91 -59.38 -2.32 -13.22
CA GLN A 91 -60.14 -1.11 -12.95
C GLN A 91 -60.58 -0.40 -14.24
N ILE A 92 -59.70 -0.32 -15.24
CA ILE A 92 -60.03 0.24 -16.56
C ILE A 92 -61.11 -0.61 -17.24
N LEU A 93 -60.95 -1.94 -17.28
CA LEU A 93 -61.94 -2.85 -17.87
C LEU A 93 -63.32 -2.67 -17.23
N ARG A 94 -63.39 -2.54 -15.90
CA ARG A 94 -64.65 -2.30 -15.18
C ARG A 94 -65.27 -0.93 -15.49
N ALA A 95 -64.46 0.08 -15.76
CA ALA A 95 -64.93 1.42 -16.09
C ALA A 95 -65.41 1.56 -17.55
N VAL A 96 -64.92 0.69 -18.46
CA VAL A 96 -65.17 0.78 -19.91
C VAL A 96 -66.23 -0.22 -20.39
N LEU A 97 -66.54 -1.26 -19.60
CA LEU A 97 -67.65 -2.17 -19.89
C LEU A 97 -68.97 -1.58 -19.35
N PRO A 98 -70.03 -1.46 -20.19
CA PRO A 98 -71.35 -0.99 -19.77
C PRO A 98 -72.08 -1.99 -18.86
#